data_AF-A0A076MYH7-F1
#
_entry.id   AF-A0A076MYH7-F1
#
_cell.length_a   1.000
_cell.length_b   1.000
_cell.length_c   1.000
_cell.angle_alpha   90.00
_cell.angle_beta   90.00
_cell.angle_gamma   90.00
#
_symmetry.space_group_name_H-M   'P 1'
#
loop_
_entity.id
_entity.type
_entity.pdbx_description
1 polymer ?
#
loop_
_entity_poly.entity_id
_entity_poly.type
_entity_poly.pdbx_seq_one_letter_code
_entity_poly.pdbx_strand_id
1 'polypeptide(L)'
;MIAPDLPMDAGAGLHTHAAEVAALLADLDDVVLVGHSYAGFVVREAADRVPEHVARLLLVDAWFGLDGESLDSRAPGWFTEWVDSMTVDGLIGVPPAAAVGVTDPADVKRLEANMVPQPRRSFAEPTTLTGAVESIPCHAVVCLDNERMPLARLAREAGWPVTGLRTGHECMVTAPDGLTGVLLGLSTQD
;
A
#
# COMPACT_ATOMS: atom_id res chain seq x y z
N MET A 1 -7.82 8.79 12.22
CA MET A 1 -7.07 7.77 11.44
C MET A 1 -7.12 6.48 12.23
N ILE A 2 -7.56 5.39 11.60
CA ILE A 2 -7.58 4.05 12.18
C ILE A 2 -6.62 3.22 11.33
N ALA A 3 -5.74 2.44 11.96
CA ALA A 3 -4.85 1.51 11.29
C ALA A 3 -5.03 0.14 11.97
N PRO A 4 -5.59 -0.88 11.28
CA PRO A 4 -5.73 -2.21 11.86
C PRO A 4 -4.39 -2.93 11.93
N ASP A 5 -4.21 -3.74 12.97
CA ASP A 5 -3.15 -4.75 12.99
C ASP A 5 -3.54 -5.90 12.07
N LEU A 6 -2.71 -6.18 11.06
CA LEU A 6 -2.96 -7.26 10.10
C LEU A 6 -2.21 -8.54 10.53
N PRO A 7 -2.74 -9.74 10.24
CA PRO A 7 -2.03 -10.99 10.50
C PRO A 7 -0.70 -11.08 9.75
N MET A 8 0.40 -11.32 10.46
CA MET A 8 1.76 -11.35 9.88
C MET A 8 2.42 -12.74 9.92
N ASP A 9 1.67 -13.80 10.15
CA ASP A 9 2.19 -15.18 10.07
C ASP A 9 2.33 -15.67 8.62
N ALA A 10 3.10 -16.75 8.41
CA ALA A 10 3.40 -17.26 7.08
C ALA A 10 2.17 -17.75 6.28
N GLY A 11 1.04 -18.02 6.95
CA GLY A 11 -0.21 -18.41 6.31
C GLY A 11 -1.02 -17.23 5.78
N ALA A 12 -0.80 -16.02 6.31
CA ALA A 12 -1.49 -14.81 5.93
C ALA A 12 -1.12 -14.36 4.50
N GLY A 13 -2.10 -13.75 3.82
CA GLY A 13 -1.99 -13.33 2.44
C GLY A 13 -2.86 -12.12 2.13
N LEU A 14 -2.91 -11.73 0.86
CA LEU A 14 -3.72 -10.61 0.38
C LEU A 14 -5.18 -10.74 0.79
N HIS A 15 -5.78 -11.92 0.61
CA HIS A 15 -7.20 -12.09 0.92
C HIS A 15 -7.49 -11.99 2.41
N THR A 16 -6.52 -12.39 3.26
CA THR A 16 -6.63 -12.29 4.72
C THR A 16 -6.56 -10.82 5.13
N HIS A 17 -5.56 -10.09 4.65
CA HIS A 17 -5.42 -8.65 4.93
C HIS A 17 -6.63 -7.85 4.44
N ALA A 18 -7.12 -8.13 3.23
CA ALA A 18 -8.29 -7.46 2.67
C ALA A 18 -9.58 -7.78 3.46
N ALA A 19 -9.70 -9.00 3.99
CA ALA A 19 -10.83 -9.38 4.85
C ALA A 19 -10.85 -8.59 6.16
N GLU A 20 -9.70 -8.44 6.82
CA GLU A 20 -9.58 -7.66 8.06
C GLU A 20 -9.94 -6.19 7.85
N VAL A 21 -9.46 -5.59 6.76
CA VAL A 21 -9.81 -4.20 6.41
C VAL A 21 -11.29 -4.07 6.08
N ALA A 22 -11.86 -4.98 5.29
CA ALA A 22 -13.30 -4.94 4.96
C ALA A 22 -14.18 -5.14 6.20
N ALA A 23 -13.77 -6.00 7.15
CA ALA A 23 -14.48 -6.19 8.41
C ALA A 23 -14.46 -4.93 9.27
N LEU A 24 -13.33 -4.22 9.32
CA LEU A 24 -13.23 -2.92 10.00
C LEU A 24 -14.13 -1.85 9.36
N LEU A 25 -14.23 -1.86 8.03
CA LEU A 25 -15.05 -0.90 7.28
C LEU A 25 -16.56 -1.10 7.51
N ALA A 26 -17.02 -2.29 7.88
CA ALA A 26 -18.45 -2.57 8.06
C ALA A 26 -19.15 -1.69 9.13
N ASP A 27 -18.38 -1.15 10.08
CA ASP A 27 -18.86 -0.25 11.14
C ASP A 27 -18.54 1.24 10.87
N LEU A 28 -18.05 1.57 9.67
CA LEU A 28 -17.62 2.91 9.26
C LEU A 28 -18.32 3.31 7.96
N ASP A 29 -18.59 4.59 7.77
CA ASP A 29 -19.11 5.12 6.50
C ASP A 29 -18.28 6.32 6.07
N ASP A 30 -18.32 6.63 4.77
CA ASP A 30 -17.66 7.80 4.19
C ASP A 30 -16.13 7.81 4.42
N VAL A 31 -15.50 6.64 4.25
CA VAL A 31 -14.08 6.45 4.57
C VAL A 31 -13.17 6.81 3.39
N VAL A 32 -12.11 7.58 3.66
CA VAL A 32 -10.94 7.66 2.79
C VAL A 32 -9.99 6.52 3.15
N LEU A 33 -9.94 5.50 2.30
CA LEU A 33 -9.12 4.32 2.53
C LEU A 33 -7.74 4.48 1.88
N VAL A 34 -6.69 4.42 2.70
CA VAL A 34 -5.32 4.75 2.30
C VAL A 34 -4.46 3.49 2.24
N GLY A 35 -3.83 3.23 1.09
CA GLY A 35 -2.94 2.08 0.90
C GLY A 35 -1.54 2.52 0.47
N HIS A 36 -0.52 2.20 1.27
CA HIS A 36 0.88 2.43 0.94
C HIS A 36 1.58 1.15 0.46
N SER A 37 2.44 1.27 -0.54
CA SER A 37 3.24 0.15 -1.05
C SER A 37 2.35 -1.06 -1.43
N TYR A 38 2.65 -2.26 -0.93
CA TYR A 38 1.82 -3.46 -1.08
C TYR A 38 0.35 -3.25 -0.69
N ALA A 39 0.07 -2.41 0.30
CA ALA A 39 -1.30 -2.20 0.78
C ALA A 39 -2.21 -1.58 -0.28
N GLY A 40 -1.69 -1.08 -1.41
CA GLY A 40 -2.53 -0.73 -2.55
C GLY A 40 -3.35 -1.91 -3.09
N PHE A 41 -2.85 -3.14 -3.06
CA PHE A 41 -3.65 -4.33 -3.35
C PHE A 41 -4.70 -4.58 -2.26
N VAL A 42 -4.29 -4.49 -0.99
CA VAL A 42 -5.15 -4.74 0.18
C VAL A 42 -6.36 -3.83 0.17
N VAL A 43 -6.14 -2.51 0.04
CA VAL A 43 -7.23 -1.53 0.10
C VAL A 43 -8.14 -1.60 -1.11
N ARG A 44 -7.62 -1.92 -2.29
CA ARG A 44 -8.46 -2.10 -3.48
C ARG A 44 -9.36 -3.32 -3.33
N GLU A 45 -8.83 -4.44 -2.87
CA GLU A 45 -9.64 -5.65 -2.68
C GLU A 45 -10.64 -5.51 -1.52
N ALA A 46 -10.26 -4.85 -0.43
CA ALA A 46 -11.19 -4.54 0.65
C ALA A 46 -12.33 -3.62 0.16
N ALA A 47 -12.00 -2.56 -0.57
CA ALA A 47 -12.99 -1.63 -1.11
C ALA A 47 -13.87 -2.28 -2.20
N ASP A 48 -13.36 -3.23 -2.97
CA ASP A 48 -14.19 -3.99 -3.92
C ASP A 48 -15.26 -4.83 -3.23
N ARG A 49 -14.99 -5.33 -2.02
CA ARG A 49 -15.92 -6.16 -1.24
C ARG A 49 -17.03 -5.34 -0.58
N VAL A 50 -16.73 -4.12 -0.16
CA VAL A 50 -17.63 -3.23 0.61
C VAL A 50 -17.60 -1.78 0.08
N PRO A 51 -17.86 -1.57 -1.22
CA PRO A 51 -17.66 -0.28 -1.91
C PRO A 51 -18.50 0.85 -1.33
N GLU A 52 -19.66 0.55 -0.75
CA GLU A 52 -20.59 1.51 -0.16
C GLU A 52 -20.03 2.25 1.07
N HIS A 53 -19.02 1.67 1.72
CA HIS A 53 -18.39 2.25 2.91
C HIS A 53 -17.21 3.17 2.57
N VAL A 54 -16.73 3.16 1.32
CA VAL A 54 -15.49 3.83 0.89
C VAL A 54 -15.81 4.99 -0.04
N ALA A 55 -15.63 6.21 0.45
CA ALA A 55 -15.82 7.42 -0.33
C ALA A 55 -14.71 7.64 -1.36
N ARG A 56 -13.47 7.28 -1.01
CA ARG A 56 -12.29 7.51 -1.84
C ARG A 56 -11.14 6.58 -1.49
N LEU A 57 -10.37 6.20 -2.50
CA LEU A 57 -9.06 5.57 -2.33
C LEU A 57 -7.94 6.60 -2.40
N LEU A 58 -6.95 6.44 -1.53
CA LEU A 58 -5.67 7.15 -1.63
C LEU A 58 -4.54 6.13 -1.69
N LEU A 59 -3.92 6.00 -2.86
CA LEU A 59 -2.76 5.13 -3.03
C LEU A 59 -1.48 5.95 -2.85
N VAL A 60 -0.62 5.54 -1.93
CA VAL A 60 0.59 6.26 -1.56
C VAL A 60 1.81 5.43 -1.93
N ASP A 61 2.54 5.86 -2.95
CA ASP A 61 3.72 5.18 -3.50
C ASP A 61 3.51 3.66 -3.59
N ALA A 62 2.38 3.25 -4.15
CA ALA A 62 1.82 1.92 -3.97
C ALA A 62 1.97 1.02 -5.20
N TRP A 63 1.87 -0.28 -4.95
CA TRP A 63 1.56 -1.27 -5.98
C TRP A 63 0.05 -1.53 -6.00
N PHE A 64 -0.50 -1.74 -7.19
CA PHE A 64 -1.85 -2.29 -7.37
C PHE A 64 -1.92 -3.05 -8.69
N GLY A 65 -2.90 -3.94 -8.83
CA GLY A 65 -3.19 -4.70 -10.05
C GLY A 65 -4.69 -4.83 -10.33
N LEU A 66 -5.00 -5.29 -11.53
CA LEU A 66 -6.34 -5.71 -11.98
C LEU A 66 -6.67 -7.09 -11.40
N ASP A 67 -7.92 -7.53 -11.59
CA ASP A 67 -8.36 -8.88 -11.20
C ASP A 67 -7.39 -9.96 -11.69
N GLY A 68 -7.05 -10.91 -10.82
CA GLY A 68 -6.12 -11.99 -11.10
C GLY A 68 -4.63 -11.61 -11.10
N GLU A 69 -4.27 -10.34 -10.93
CA GLU A 69 -2.87 -9.91 -10.80
C GLU A 69 -2.41 -9.91 -9.34
N SER A 70 -1.12 -10.19 -9.11
CA SER A 70 -0.47 -10.09 -7.80
C SER A 70 0.64 -9.04 -7.84
N LEU A 71 1.25 -8.76 -6.69
CA LEU A 71 2.44 -7.92 -6.65
C LEU A 71 3.56 -8.59 -7.47
N ASP A 72 3.78 -9.89 -7.27
CA ASP A 72 4.79 -10.66 -7.99
C ASP A 72 4.59 -10.63 -9.51
N SER A 73 3.35 -10.75 -9.99
CA SER A 73 3.09 -10.75 -11.44
C SER A 73 3.36 -9.40 -12.10
N ARG A 74 3.43 -8.32 -11.31
CA ARG A 74 3.61 -6.94 -11.78
C ARG A 74 4.99 -6.39 -11.49
N ALA A 75 5.65 -6.92 -10.47
CA ALA A 75 6.98 -6.50 -10.08
C ALA A 75 8.02 -6.93 -11.12
N PRO A 76 9.08 -6.14 -11.32
CA PRO A 76 10.20 -6.54 -12.17
C PRO A 76 10.93 -7.74 -11.53
N GLY A 77 11.53 -8.59 -12.36
CA GLY A 77 12.17 -9.83 -11.90
C GLY A 77 13.23 -9.63 -10.81
N TRP A 78 14.00 -8.55 -10.86
CA TRP A 78 14.99 -8.25 -9.81
C TRP A 78 14.35 -8.05 -8.42
N PHE A 79 13.12 -7.54 -8.37
CA PHE A 79 12.41 -7.31 -7.11
C PHE A 79 11.90 -8.62 -6.55
N THR A 80 11.30 -9.48 -7.38
CA THR A 80 10.83 -10.80 -6.95
C THR A 80 12.01 -11.69 -6.52
N GLU A 81 13.12 -11.66 -7.26
CA GLU A 81 14.36 -12.35 -6.87
C GLU A 81 14.90 -11.85 -5.52
N TRP A 82 14.87 -10.53 -5.29
CA TRP A 82 15.29 -9.95 -4.01
C TRP A 82 14.37 -10.38 -2.86
N VAL A 83 13.05 -10.32 -3.05
CA VAL A 83 12.06 -10.82 -2.08
C VAL A 83 12.29 -12.30 -1.76
N ASP A 84 12.47 -13.13 -2.78
CA ASP A 84 12.72 -14.56 -2.61
C ASP A 84 14.05 -14.81 -1.87
N SER A 85 15.09 -14.02 -2.16
CA SER A 85 16.39 -14.13 -1.47
C SER A 85 16.34 -13.83 0.03
N MET A 86 15.36 -13.03 0.46
CA MET A 86 15.15 -12.68 1.86
C MET A 86 14.11 -13.58 2.55
N THR A 87 13.47 -14.48 1.81
CA THR A 87 12.38 -15.30 2.34
C THR A 87 12.91 -16.55 3.02
N VAL A 88 12.52 -16.76 4.28
CA VAL A 88 12.79 -17.97 5.05
C VAL A 88 11.48 -18.42 5.70
N ASP A 89 11.14 -19.70 5.58
CA ASP A 89 9.93 -20.31 6.16
C ASP A 89 8.63 -19.54 5.85
N GLY A 90 8.52 -18.99 4.64
CA GLY A 90 7.34 -18.25 4.17
C GLY A 90 7.24 -16.80 4.66
N LEU A 91 8.27 -16.29 5.33
CA LEU A 91 8.36 -14.90 5.80
C LEU A 91 9.52 -14.19 5.10
N ILE A 92 9.23 -13.05 4.50
CA ILE A 92 10.20 -12.12 3.93
C ILE A 92 10.88 -11.39 5.10
N GLY A 93 12.20 -11.51 5.19
CA GLY A 93 12.99 -10.84 6.22
C GLY A 93 12.85 -9.31 6.19
N VAL A 94 13.00 -8.68 7.35
CA VAL A 94 13.00 -7.22 7.49
C VAL A 94 14.22 -6.63 6.80
N PRO A 95 14.07 -5.76 5.78
CA PRO A 95 15.20 -5.10 5.15
C PRO A 95 15.74 -3.98 6.06
N PRO A 96 17.01 -3.57 5.91
CA PRO A 96 17.52 -2.36 6.57
C PRO A 96 16.70 -1.13 6.17
N ALA A 97 16.49 -0.17 7.07
CA ALA A 97 15.73 1.05 6.77
C ALA A 97 16.27 1.84 5.56
N ALA A 98 17.59 1.80 5.35
CA ALA A 98 18.22 2.42 4.18
C ALA A 98 17.76 1.82 2.84
N ALA A 99 17.35 0.55 2.81
CA ALA A 99 16.83 -0.10 1.60
C ALA A 99 15.49 0.49 1.14
N VAL A 100 14.74 1.13 2.05
CA VAL A 100 13.48 1.84 1.77
C VAL A 100 13.64 3.37 1.81
N GLY A 101 14.89 3.86 1.77
CA GLY A 101 15.21 5.28 1.62
C GLY A 101 15.24 6.08 2.93
N VAL A 102 15.20 5.42 4.10
CA VAL A 102 15.29 6.09 5.40
C VAL A 102 16.72 6.04 5.90
N THR A 103 17.34 7.20 6.07
CA THR A 103 18.77 7.33 6.43
C THR A 103 19.05 8.23 7.64
N ASP A 104 18.09 9.07 8.04
CA ASP A 104 18.24 9.85 9.28
C ASP A 104 18.33 8.91 10.49
N PRO A 105 19.33 9.03 11.38
CA PRO A 105 19.53 8.08 12.46
C PRO A 105 18.35 7.94 13.43
N ALA A 106 17.60 9.02 13.68
CA ALA A 106 16.44 8.98 14.56
C ALA A 106 15.28 8.23 13.90
N ASP A 107 15.06 8.48 12.60
CA ASP A 107 14.04 7.79 11.81
C ASP A 107 14.39 6.32 11.56
N VAL A 108 15.64 5.99 11.27
CA VAL A 108 16.12 4.60 11.15
C VAL A 108 15.81 3.84 12.43
N LYS A 109 16.20 4.38 13.59
CA LYS A 109 15.95 3.74 14.88
C LYS A 109 14.46 3.53 15.14
N ARG A 110 13.63 4.52 14.80
CA ARG A 110 12.18 4.45 14.98
C ARG A 110 11.53 3.44 14.03
N LEU A 111 11.93 3.42 12.76
CA LEU A 111 11.37 2.54 11.75
C LEU A 111 11.75 1.08 12.04
N GLU A 112 13.04 0.79 12.24
CA GLU A 112 13.53 -0.57 12.48
C GLU A 112 12.95 -1.20 13.76
N ALA A 113 12.60 -0.39 14.76
CA ALA A 113 11.92 -0.88 15.96
C ALA A 113 10.48 -1.37 15.72
N ASN A 114 9.85 -0.98 14.61
CA ASN A 114 8.47 -1.31 14.28
C ASN A 114 8.32 -2.22 13.06
N MET A 115 9.40 -2.48 12.32
CA MET A 115 9.36 -3.39 11.19
C MET A 115 9.30 -4.86 11.65
N VAL A 116 8.47 -5.63 10.98
CA VAL A 116 8.28 -7.06 11.22
C VAL A 116 8.39 -7.83 9.89
N PRO A 117 8.72 -9.14 9.92
CA PRO A 117 8.74 -9.94 8.70
C PRO A 117 7.38 -9.93 7.98
N GLN A 118 7.40 -9.86 6.65
CA GLN A 118 6.20 -9.81 5.82
C GLN A 118 5.85 -11.24 5.34
N PRO A 119 4.58 -11.69 5.39
CA PRO A 119 4.17 -12.97 4.81
C PRO A 119 4.46 -13.01 3.31
N ARG A 120 5.26 -13.97 2.83
CA ARG A 120 5.62 -14.07 1.41
C ARG A 120 4.38 -14.25 0.51
N ARG A 121 3.38 -14.97 1.02
CA ARG A 121 2.10 -15.19 0.34
C ARG A 121 1.36 -13.88 0.05
N SER A 122 1.53 -12.85 0.88
CA SER A 122 0.89 -11.54 0.66
C SER A 122 1.26 -10.92 -0.69
N PHE A 123 2.48 -11.15 -1.20
CA PHE A 123 2.92 -10.61 -2.51
C PHE A 123 2.58 -11.55 -3.68
N ALA A 124 2.49 -12.86 -3.42
CA ALA A 124 2.22 -13.88 -4.44
C ALA A 124 0.74 -14.03 -4.79
N GLU A 125 -0.14 -13.84 -3.81
CA GLU A 125 -1.57 -14.10 -3.94
C GLU A 125 -2.21 -13.09 -4.91
N PRO A 126 -2.89 -13.56 -5.97
CA PRO A 126 -3.54 -12.67 -6.93
C PRO A 126 -4.77 -12.03 -6.30
N THR A 127 -5.05 -10.79 -6.66
CA THR A 127 -6.27 -10.14 -6.20
C THR A 127 -7.52 -10.78 -6.81
N THR A 128 -8.62 -10.74 -6.06
CA THR A 128 -9.96 -11.11 -6.55
C THR A 128 -10.85 -9.87 -6.53
N LEU A 129 -11.13 -9.32 -7.71
CA LEU A 129 -11.92 -8.10 -7.88
C LEU A 129 -13.14 -8.39 -8.76
N THR A 130 -14.31 -7.99 -8.29
CA THR A 130 -15.55 -7.97 -9.05
C THR A 130 -15.61 -6.79 -10.03
N GLY A 131 -14.79 -5.77 -9.80
CA GLY A 131 -14.76 -4.51 -10.55
C GLY A 131 -15.55 -3.39 -9.87
N ALA A 132 -16.18 -3.64 -8.72
CA ALA A 132 -16.87 -2.62 -7.94
C ALA A 132 -15.93 -1.49 -7.50
N VAL A 133 -14.67 -1.81 -7.20
CA VAL A 133 -13.64 -0.82 -6.81
C VAL A 133 -13.39 0.24 -7.88
N GLU A 134 -13.65 -0.05 -9.16
CA GLU A 134 -13.43 0.90 -10.26
C GLU A 134 -14.46 2.06 -10.26
N SER A 135 -15.55 1.93 -9.51
CA SER A 135 -16.52 3.01 -9.30
C SER A 135 -16.08 4.02 -8.22
N ILE A 136 -15.08 3.67 -7.42
CA ILE A 136 -14.61 4.49 -6.29
C ILE A 136 -13.55 5.47 -6.79
N PRO A 137 -13.70 6.79 -6.56
CA PRO A 137 -12.67 7.76 -6.89
C PRO A 137 -11.34 7.41 -6.23
N CYS A 138 -10.25 7.46 -7.00
CA CYS A 138 -8.91 7.18 -6.51
C CYS A 138 -7.99 8.37 -6.75
N HIS A 139 -7.12 8.67 -5.78
CA HIS A 139 -6.06 9.66 -5.89
C HIS A 139 -4.72 8.99 -5.61
N ALA A 140 -3.68 9.37 -6.35
CA ALA A 140 -2.34 8.82 -6.17
C ALA A 140 -1.39 9.86 -5.56
N VAL A 141 -0.62 9.45 -4.55
CA VAL A 141 0.50 10.20 -3.99
C VAL A 141 1.78 9.49 -4.38
N VAL A 142 2.68 10.16 -5.10
CA VAL A 142 3.93 9.56 -5.61
C VAL A 142 5.14 10.15 -4.90
N CYS A 143 6.08 9.31 -4.49
CA CYS A 143 7.33 9.75 -3.86
C CYS A 143 8.38 10.01 -4.95
N LEU A 144 8.69 11.28 -5.17
CA LEU A 144 9.49 11.74 -6.32
C LEU A 144 10.96 11.38 -6.22
N ASP A 145 11.48 11.09 -5.03
CA ASP A 145 12.88 10.66 -4.84
C ASP A 145 12.99 9.11 -4.86
N ASN A 146 11.92 8.41 -5.29
CA ASN A 146 11.86 6.95 -5.46
C ASN A 146 11.30 6.57 -6.84
N GLU A 147 12.18 6.42 -7.83
CA GLU A 147 11.78 6.08 -9.21
C GLU A 147 11.44 4.59 -9.42
N ARG A 148 11.56 3.75 -8.38
CA ARG A 148 11.36 2.29 -8.51
C ARG A 148 9.90 1.87 -8.45
N MET A 149 9.03 2.74 -7.93
CA MET A 149 7.62 2.44 -7.75
C MET A 149 6.81 2.72 -9.01
N PRO A 150 5.82 1.87 -9.36
CA PRO A 150 5.11 1.98 -10.61
C PRO A 150 3.98 3.02 -10.56
N LEU A 151 3.60 3.51 -9.37
CA LEU A 151 2.35 4.24 -9.15
C LEU A 151 2.18 5.45 -10.07
N ALA A 152 3.25 6.22 -10.34
CA ALA A 152 3.19 7.37 -11.23
C ALA A 152 2.74 6.99 -12.65
N ARG A 153 3.22 5.86 -13.17
CA ARG A 153 2.80 5.33 -14.47
C ARG A 153 1.38 4.78 -14.38
N LEU A 154 1.10 3.95 -13.38
CA LEU A 154 -0.19 3.26 -13.26
C LEU A 154 -1.36 4.22 -13.02
N ALA A 155 -1.16 5.26 -12.21
CA ALA A 155 -2.17 6.29 -11.97
C ALA A 155 -2.49 7.06 -13.26
N ARG A 156 -1.50 7.33 -14.13
CA ARG A 156 -1.74 7.95 -15.44
C ARG A 156 -2.54 7.04 -16.36
N GLU A 157 -2.21 5.74 -16.40
CA GLU A 157 -2.95 4.74 -17.18
C GLU A 157 -4.41 4.61 -16.70
N ALA A 158 -4.64 4.70 -15.39
CA ALA A 158 -5.96 4.68 -14.78
C ALA A 158 -6.70 6.04 -14.82
N GLY A 159 -6.04 7.11 -15.28
CA GLY A 159 -6.62 8.46 -15.33
C GLY A 159 -6.83 9.12 -13.95
N TRP A 160 -6.13 8.67 -12.92
CA TRP A 160 -6.26 9.21 -11.57
C TRP A 160 -5.47 10.50 -11.38
N PRO A 161 -5.98 11.47 -10.58
CA PRO A 161 -5.19 12.61 -10.15
C PRO A 161 -3.97 12.17 -9.35
N VAL A 162 -2.87 12.91 -9.51
CA VAL A 162 -1.56 12.61 -8.91
C VAL A 162 -1.03 13.81 -8.14
N THR A 163 -0.58 13.59 -6.91
CA THR A 163 0.21 14.55 -6.12
C THR A 163 1.61 13.99 -5.88
N GLY A 164 2.64 14.77 -6.19
CA GLY A 164 4.03 14.39 -5.92
C GLY A 164 4.54 14.93 -4.60
N LEU A 165 5.22 14.10 -3.81
CA LEU A 165 5.98 14.49 -2.62
C LEU A 165 7.47 14.27 -2.88
N ARG A 166 8.31 15.27 -2.61
CA ARG A 166 9.78 15.16 -2.73
C ARG A 166 10.35 14.45 -1.52
N THR A 167 10.26 13.13 -1.55
CA THR A 167 10.70 12.24 -0.48
C THR A 167 10.89 10.81 -1.01
N GLY A 168 11.46 9.92 -0.18
CA GLY A 168 11.58 8.49 -0.45
C GLY A 168 10.30 7.69 -0.15
N HIS A 169 10.37 6.37 -0.32
CA HIS A 169 9.22 5.46 -0.24
C HIS A 169 8.43 5.57 1.08
N GLU A 170 9.16 5.71 2.19
CA GLU A 170 8.60 5.85 3.54
C GLU A 170 8.20 7.31 3.85
N CYS A 171 7.32 7.89 3.03
CA CYS A 171 6.92 9.30 3.15
C CYS A 171 6.19 9.64 4.46
N MET A 172 5.55 8.67 5.10
CA MET A 172 4.97 8.82 6.44
C MET A 172 6.03 9.02 7.54
N VAL A 173 7.26 8.56 7.30
CA VAL A 173 8.39 8.75 8.21
C VAL A 173 9.17 10.01 7.84
N THR A 174 9.48 10.15 6.55
CA THR A 174 10.45 11.13 6.02
C THR A 174 9.84 12.46 5.61
N ALA A 175 8.53 12.49 5.31
CA ALA A 175 7.79 13.71 4.97
C ALA A 175 6.35 13.72 5.54
N PRO A 176 6.17 13.48 6.86
CA PRO A 176 4.85 13.31 7.47
C PRO A 176 3.94 14.52 7.29
N ASP A 177 4.48 15.75 7.39
CA ASP A 177 3.71 16.97 7.22
C ASP A 177 3.18 17.13 5.79
N GLY A 178 4.00 16.76 4.80
CA GLY A 178 3.62 16.79 3.39
C GLY A 178 2.49 15.80 3.11
N LEU A 179 2.62 14.56 3.59
CA LEU A 179 1.58 13.54 3.44
C LEU A 179 0.29 13.95 4.17
N THR A 180 0.41 14.50 5.38
CA THR A 180 -0.72 15.01 6.17
C THR A 180 -1.47 16.12 5.43
N GLY A 181 -0.75 17.05 4.79
CA GLY A 181 -1.35 18.10 3.97
C GLY A 181 -2.21 17.54 2.83
N VAL A 182 -1.76 16.48 2.17
CA VAL A 182 -2.54 15.80 1.11
C VAL A 182 -3.79 15.14 1.69
N LEU A 183 -3.65 14.39 2.78
CA LEU A 183 -4.76 13.72 3.46
C LEU A 183 -5.86 14.72 3.87
N LEU A 184 -5.48 15.85 4.47
CA LEU A 184 -6.43 16.88 4.89
C LEU A 184 -7.07 17.58 3.69
N GLY A 185 -6.32 17.83 2.61
CA GLY A 185 -6.87 18.44 1.39
C GLY A 185 -7.94 17.59 0.72
N LEU A 186 -7.83 16.27 0.79
CA LEU A 186 -8.81 15.34 0.23
C LEU A 186 -10.13 15.30 1.02
N SER A 187 -10.09 15.59 2.32
CA SER A 187 -11.28 15.66 3.19
C SER A 187 -12.14 16.92 2.99
N THR A 188 -11.69 17.86 2.17
CA THR A 188 -12.34 19.18 1.98
C THR A 188 -12.94 19.40 0.60
N GLN A 189 -12.90 18.40 -0.28
CA GLN A 189 -13.42 18.50 -1.64
C GLN A 189 -14.79 17.81 -1.73
N ASP A 190 -15.83 18.57 -1.36
CA ASP A 190 -17.25 18.31 -1.63
C ASP A 190 -17.69 18.90 -2.99
#